data_AF-A0A1D3L8N7-F1
#
_entry.id   AF-A0A1D3L8N7-F1
#
_cell.length_a   1.000
_cell.length_b   1.000
_cell.length_c   1.000
_cell.angle_alpha   90.00
_cell.angle_beta   90.00
_cell.angle_gamma   90.00
#
_symmetry.space_group_name_H-M   'P 1'
#
loop_
_entity.id
_entity.type
_entity.pdbx_description
1 polymer ?
#
loop_
_entity_poly.entity_id
_entity_poly.type
_entity_poly.pdbx_seq_one_letter_code
_entity_poly.pdbx_strand_id
1 'polypeptide(L)'
;MNRFYIQIVLFILSIFVYANNEALATDPASGEDTNPKLISPYATPEEIYEKNKHLSCHCPNNTHVLEVMDEAIQQLEYHATSKDGYKLCIENSGDGISYYKKKYDDNTDILKINLNIYASHQYDFIINRLWNHSSPSIFNKGLVL
;
A
#
# COMPACT_ATOMS: atom_id res chain seq x y z
N MET A 1 -3.84 25.58 35.28
CA MET A 1 -2.85 25.32 34.21
C MET A 1 -3.55 24.48 33.15
N ASN A 2 -3.63 24.94 31.90
CA ASN A 2 -4.44 24.30 30.86
C ASN A 2 -3.78 22.98 30.41
N ARG A 3 -4.53 21.86 30.44
CA ARG A 3 -4.00 20.52 30.13
C ARG A 3 -3.41 20.42 28.72
N PHE A 4 -3.98 21.18 27.79
CA PHE A 4 -3.49 21.31 26.41
C PHE A 4 -2.11 21.97 26.32
N TYR A 5 -1.82 22.93 27.19
CA TYR A 5 -0.54 23.65 27.18
C TYR A 5 0.62 22.73 27.62
N ILE A 6 0.38 21.88 28.62
CA ILE A 6 1.39 20.93 29.12
C ILE A 6 1.76 19.93 28.01
N GLN A 7 0.78 19.46 27.24
CA GLN A 7 0.99 18.49 26.17
C GLN A 7 1.80 19.10 25.01
N ILE A 8 1.55 20.35 24.65
CA ILE A 8 2.31 21.07 23.61
C ILE A 8 3.76 21.29 24.05
N VAL A 9 3.99 21.70 25.30
CA VAL A 9 5.35 21.93 25.83
C VAL A 9 6.17 20.64 25.86
N LEU A 10 5.57 19.52 26.29
CA LEU A 10 6.23 18.21 26.28
C LEU A 10 6.57 17.73 24.86
N PHE A 11 5.68 17.97 23.89
CA PHE A 11 5.92 17.63 22.49
C PHE A 11 7.11 18.42 21.92
N ILE A 12 7.15 19.73 22.15
CA ILE A 12 8.28 20.59 21.70
C ILE A 12 9.60 20.16 22.36
N LEU A 13 9.59 19.84 23.66
CA LEU A 13 10.79 19.35 24.37
C LEU A 13 11.33 18.05 23.76
N SER A 14 10.46 17.13 23.32
CA SER A 14 10.89 15.87 22.70
C SER A 14 11.63 16.07 21.38
N ILE A 15 11.22 17.07 20.58
CA ILE A 15 11.87 17.43 19.31
C ILE A 15 13.26 18.04 19.57
N PHE A 16 13.39 18.91 20.58
CA PHE A 16 14.69 19.49 20.95
C PHE A 16 15.67 18.46 21.48
N VAL A 17 15.19 17.48 22.27
CA VAL A 17 16.04 16.36 22.71
C VAL A 17 16.46 15.52 21.50
N TYR A 18 15.56 15.20 20.57
CA TYR A 18 15.89 14.46 19.36
C TYR A 18 16.93 15.18 18.48
N ALA A 19 16.77 16.48 18.27
CA ALA A 19 17.68 17.29 17.46
C ALA A 19 19.07 17.51 18.13
N ASN A 20 19.15 17.54 19.46
CA ASN A 20 20.43 17.67 20.16
C ASN A 20 21.23 16.37 20.25
N ASN A 21 20.62 15.23 19.92
CA ASN A 21 21.30 13.93 19.94
C ASN A 21 22.15 13.70 18.67
N GLU A 22 22.05 14.59 17.68
CA GLU A 22 22.78 14.52 16.40
C GLU A 22 24.30 14.76 16.57
N ALA A 23 24.76 15.20 17.75
CA ALA A 23 26.16 15.53 18.00
C ALA A 23 26.97 14.47 18.78
N LEU A 24 26.41 13.30 19.12
CA LEU A 24 27.15 12.25 19.88
C LEU A 24 27.04 10.82 19.33
N ALA A 25 26.50 10.63 18.12
CA ALA A 25 26.64 9.37 17.41
C ALA A 25 27.68 9.53 16.30
N THR A 26 28.97 9.43 16.66
CA THR A 26 29.97 9.00 15.68
C THR A 26 29.57 7.61 15.26
N ASP A 27 28.90 7.50 14.11
CA ASP A 27 28.60 6.23 13.47
C ASP A 27 29.92 5.47 13.27
N PRO A 28 30.03 4.19 13.69
CA PRO A 28 31.11 3.36 13.16
C PRO A 28 30.93 3.36 11.64
N ALA A 29 32.01 3.65 10.91
CA ALA A 29 32.02 3.69 9.46
C ALA A 29 31.14 2.57 8.90
N SER A 30 30.03 2.97 8.28
CA SER A 30 29.14 2.09 7.53
C SER A 30 30.00 1.44 6.45
N GLY A 31 30.50 0.24 6.74
CA GLY A 31 30.95 -0.65 5.69
C GLY A 31 29.77 -0.75 4.73
N GLU A 32 30.03 -0.64 3.43
CA GLU A 32 29.01 -0.76 2.39
C GLU A 32 28.25 -2.07 2.59
N ASP A 33 27.19 -2.03 3.40
CA ASP A 33 26.09 -2.96 3.33
C ASP A 33 25.43 -2.61 2.00
N THR A 34 26.00 -3.20 0.95
CA THR A 34 25.34 -3.36 -0.33
C THR A 34 24.12 -4.19 0.00
N ASN A 35 23.03 -3.50 0.39
CA ASN A 35 21.71 -4.08 0.51
C ASN A 35 21.56 -4.96 -0.72
N PRO A 36 21.36 -6.28 -0.58
CA PRO A 36 21.28 -7.15 -1.73
C PRO A 36 20.15 -6.57 -2.56
N LYS A 37 20.52 -5.99 -3.72
CA LYS A 37 19.57 -5.45 -4.68
C LYS A 37 18.76 -6.67 -5.08
N LEU A 38 17.61 -6.84 -4.44
CA LEU A 38 16.71 -7.94 -4.75
C LEU A 38 16.36 -7.74 -6.20
N ILE A 39 16.90 -8.61 -7.05
CA ILE A 39 16.56 -8.69 -8.46
C ILE A 39 15.13 -9.20 -8.44
N SER A 40 14.17 -8.29 -8.34
CA SER A 40 12.78 -8.58 -8.65
C SER A 40 12.79 -9.13 -10.08
N PRO A 41 12.30 -10.37 -10.32
CA PRO A 41 12.14 -10.87 -11.68
C PRO A 41 11.11 -10.05 -12.48
N TYR A 42 10.41 -9.14 -11.82
CA TYR A 42 9.49 -8.18 -12.40
C TYR A 42 10.15 -6.82 -12.52
N ALA A 43 9.88 -6.17 -13.65
CA ALA A 43 10.27 -4.80 -13.91
C ALA A 43 9.79 -3.86 -12.78
N THR A 44 10.55 -2.80 -12.51
CA THR A 44 10.15 -1.79 -11.53
C THR A 44 8.86 -1.08 -11.98
N PRO A 45 8.13 -0.39 -11.10
CA PRO A 45 6.93 0.34 -11.49
C PRO A 45 7.22 1.36 -12.61
N GLU A 46 8.39 2.00 -12.58
CA GLU A 46 8.86 2.95 -13.60
C GLU A 46 9.12 2.25 -14.93
N GLU A 47 9.80 1.10 -14.92
CA GLU A 47 10.04 0.30 -16.13
C GLU A 47 8.73 -0.22 -16.74
N ILE A 48 7.77 -0.64 -15.90
CA ILE A 48 6.44 -1.05 -16.33
C ILE A 48 5.67 0.15 -16.89
N TYR A 49 5.75 1.31 -16.24
CA TYR A 49 5.12 2.54 -16.69
C TYR A 49 5.64 2.96 -18.06
N GLU A 50 6.97 3.01 -18.25
CA GLU A 50 7.57 3.35 -19.55
C GLU A 50 7.22 2.32 -20.63
N LYS A 51 7.19 1.02 -20.29
CA LYS A 51 6.71 -0.02 -21.21
C LYS A 51 5.25 0.20 -21.60
N ASN A 52 4.39 0.59 -20.66
CA ASN A 52 2.95 0.76 -20.87
C ASN A 52 2.55 2.16 -21.33
N LYS A 53 3.48 3.09 -21.47
CA LYS A 53 3.23 4.48 -21.88
C LYS A 53 2.51 4.60 -23.22
N HIS A 54 2.70 3.62 -24.11
CA HIS A 54 1.98 3.54 -25.39
C HIS A 54 0.49 3.18 -25.23
N LEU A 55 0.09 2.58 -24.10
CA LEU A 55 -1.31 2.31 -23.74
C LEU A 55 -1.99 3.51 -23.10
N SER A 56 -1.25 4.60 -22.79
CA SER A 56 -1.84 5.84 -22.29
C SER A 56 -2.79 6.38 -23.33
N CYS A 57 -4.08 6.19 -23.09
CA CYS A 57 -5.13 6.61 -23.99
C CYS A 57 -5.09 8.13 -24.13
N HIS A 58 -4.88 8.62 -25.36
CA HIS A 58 -5.03 10.04 -25.66
C HIS A 58 -6.52 10.34 -25.82
N CYS A 59 -7.25 10.36 -24.70
CA CYS A 59 -8.66 10.71 -24.69
C CYS A 59 -8.81 12.22 -24.93
N PRO A 60 -9.54 12.65 -25.99
CA PRO A 60 -9.71 14.08 -26.29
C PRO A 60 -10.52 14.84 -25.23
N ASN A 61 -11.16 14.13 -24.29
CA ASN A 61 -11.85 14.68 -23.13
C ASN A 61 -11.31 14.04 -21.84
N ASN A 62 -10.07 14.38 -21.50
CA ASN A 62 -9.32 13.84 -20.36
C ASN A 62 -9.95 14.18 -19.00
N THR A 63 -10.73 15.25 -18.90
CA THR A 63 -11.37 15.69 -17.64
C THR A 63 -12.27 14.62 -17.04
N HIS A 64 -13.20 14.06 -17.81
CA HIS A 64 -14.13 13.04 -17.31
C HIS A 64 -13.39 11.75 -16.90
N VAL A 65 -12.32 11.38 -17.60
CA VAL A 65 -11.50 10.21 -17.24
C VAL A 65 -10.79 10.43 -15.92
N LEU A 66 -10.23 11.62 -15.70
CA LEU A 66 -9.57 11.99 -14.45
C LEU A 66 -10.56 12.03 -13.29
N GLU A 67 -11.75 12.61 -13.48
CA GLU A 67 -12.81 12.64 -12.46
C GLU A 67 -13.21 11.23 -12.02
N VAL A 68 -13.42 10.30 -12.98
CA VAL A 68 -13.75 8.90 -12.65
C VAL A 68 -12.59 8.21 -11.92
N MET A 69 -11.33 8.50 -12.28
CA MET A 69 -10.17 7.96 -11.56
C MET A 69 -10.08 8.49 -10.12
N ASP A 70 -10.31 9.78 -9.93
CA ASP A 70 -10.31 10.41 -8.60
C ASP A 70 -11.42 9.84 -7.72
N GLU A 71 -12.63 9.67 -8.27
CA GLU A 71 -13.74 8.99 -7.59
C GLU A 71 -13.37 7.55 -7.22
N ALA A 72 -12.76 6.80 -8.14
CA ALA A 72 -12.33 5.43 -7.88
C ALA A 72 -11.29 5.36 -6.75
N ILE A 73 -10.32 6.28 -6.71
CA ILE A 73 -9.32 6.37 -5.63
C ILE A 73 -10.01 6.64 -4.29
N GLN A 74 -10.94 7.60 -4.23
CA GLN A 74 -11.68 7.91 -3.01
C GLN A 74 -12.48 6.71 -2.49
N GLN A 75 -13.14 5.96 -3.39
CA GLN A 75 -13.85 4.74 -3.03
C GLN A 75 -12.90 3.66 -2.49
N LEU A 76 -11.75 3.47 -3.14
CA LEU A 76 -10.72 2.53 -2.67
C LEU A 76 -10.23 2.89 -1.27
N GLU A 77 -9.94 4.16 -1.00
CA GLU A 77 -9.50 4.63 0.31
C GLU A 77 -10.58 4.42 1.38
N TYR A 78 -11.82 4.78 1.08
CA TYR A 78 -12.97 4.56 1.96
C TYR A 78 -13.11 3.07 2.32
N HIS A 79 -13.11 2.18 1.32
CA HIS A 79 -13.28 0.75 1.55
C HIS A 79 -12.06 0.11 2.24
N ALA A 80 -10.84 0.60 1.97
CA ALA A 80 -9.61 0.14 2.62
C ALA A 80 -9.57 0.50 4.11
N THR A 81 -10.08 1.66 4.51
CA THR A 81 -10.05 2.14 5.91
C THR A 81 -11.31 1.78 6.70
N SER A 82 -12.45 1.65 6.03
CA SER A 82 -13.73 1.37 6.68
C SER A 82 -13.82 -0.07 7.21
N LYS A 83 -14.48 -0.20 8.35
CA LYS A 83 -14.95 -1.47 8.93
C LYS A 83 -16.47 -1.61 8.81
N ASP A 84 -17.15 -0.56 8.37
CA ASP A 84 -18.61 -0.49 8.35
C ASP A 84 -19.23 -1.42 7.31
N GLY A 85 -20.18 -2.26 7.74
CA GLY A 85 -20.88 -3.23 6.90
C GLY A 85 -20.05 -4.45 6.48
N TYR A 86 -18.76 -4.50 6.83
CA TYR A 86 -17.89 -5.63 6.51
C TYR A 86 -18.02 -6.73 7.56
N LYS A 87 -18.29 -7.96 7.10
CA LYS A 87 -18.33 -9.16 7.92
C LYS A 87 -17.12 -10.02 7.59
N LEU A 88 -16.44 -10.50 8.63
CA LEU A 88 -15.35 -11.46 8.50
C LEU A 88 -15.92 -12.78 7.95
N CYS A 89 -15.37 -13.25 6.83
CA CYS A 89 -15.79 -14.51 6.21
C CYS A 89 -14.90 -15.67 6.65
N ILE A 90 -13.58 -15.45 6.57
CA ILE A 90 -12.57 -16.44 6.91
C ILE A 90 -11.41 -15.69 7.56
N GLU A 91 -10.99 -16.18 8.73
CA GLU A 91 -9.75 -15.79 9.38
C GLU A 91 -8.83 -17.01 9.33
N ASN A 92 -7.91 -17.04 8.37
CA ASN A 92 -6.93 -18.12 8.34
C ASN A 92 -5.75 -17.71 9.21
N SER A 93 -5.82 -18.07 10.49
CA SER A 93 -4.86 -17.66 11.52
C SER A 93 -3.43 -18.13 11.24
N GLY A 94 -3.22 -19.12 10.36
CA GLY A 94 -1.91 -19.59 9.92
C GLY A 94 -1.26 -18.79 8.80
N ASP A 95 -2.03 -18.15 7.92
CA ASP A 95 -1.51 -17.60 6.65
C ASP A 95 -1.35 -16.07 6.66
N GLY A 96 -1.79 -15.40 7.73
CA GLY A 96 -1.76 -13.93 7.81
C GLY A 96 -2.73 -13.25 6.83
N ILE A 97 -3.75 -13.97 6.36
CA ILE A 97 -4.77 -13.45 5.44
C ILE A 97 -6.14 -13.44 6.10
N SER A 98 -6.82 -12.31 6.03
CA SER A 98 -8.23 -12.18 6.45
C SER A 98 -9.11 -11.65 5.32
N TYR A 99 -10.29 -12.26 5.20
CA TYR A 99 -11.26 -11.95 4.15
C TYR A 99 -12.51 -11.37 4.78
N TYR A 100 -12.95 -10.22 4.25
CA TYR A 100 -14.15 -9.54 4.68
C TYR A 100 -15.07 -9.30 3.50
N LYS A 101 -16.38 -9.41 3.74
CA LYS A 101 -17.41 -9.20 2.73
C LYS A 101 -18.42 -8.17 3.21
N LYS A 102 -18.75 -7.21 2.36
CA LYS A 102 -19.82 -6.24 2.55
C LYS A 102 -20.82 -6.38 1.41
N LYS A 103 -22.10 -6.53 1.72
CA LYS A 103 -23.16 -6.39 0.71
C LYS A 103 -23.26 -4.92 0.32
N TYR A 104 -23.14 -4.62 -0.97
CA TYR A 104 -23.37 -3.27 -1.49
C TYR A 104 -24.84 -3.12 -1.92
N ASP A 105 -25.34 -4.08 -2.67
CA ASP A 105 -26.75 -4.21 -3.07
C ASP A 105 -27.16 -5.70 -3.12
N ASP A 106 -28.32 -6.00 -3.71
CA ASP A 106 -28.85 -7.37 -3.79
C ASP A 106 -28.01 -8.31 -4.69
N ASN A 107 -27.25 -7.74 -5.63
CA ASN A 107 -26.48 -8.47 -6.63
C ASN A 107 -24.97 -8.24 -6.52
N THR A 108 -24.53 -7.28 -5.71
CA THR A 108 -23.14 -6.84 -5.64
C THR A 108 -22.59 -6.98 -4.23
N ASP A 109 -21.50 -7.70 -4.13
CA ASP A 109 -20.72 -7.86 -2.92
C ASP A 109 -19.33 -7.23 -3.09
N ILE A 110 -18.86 -6.55 -2.05
CA ILE A 110 -17.51 -6.01 -1.97
C ILE A 110 -16.67 -6.95 -1.12
N LEU A 111 -15.61 -7.49 -1.72
CA LEU A 111 -14.60 -8.29 -1.04
C LEU A 111 -13.43 -7.41 -0.64
N LYS A 112 -13.00 -7.55 0.61
CA LYS A 112 -11.80 -6.91 1.16
C LYS A 112 -10.86 -7.99 1.70
N ILE A 113 -9.62 -7.97 1.23
CA ILE A 113 -8.59 -8.94 1.60
C ILE A 113 -7.47 -8.17 2.29
N ASN A 114 -7.20 -8.52 3.54
CA ASN A 114 -6.05 -8.00 4.25
C ASN A 114 -4.96 -9.07 4.24
N LEU A 115 -3.76 -8.68 3.78
CA LEU A 115 -2.59 -9.55 3.70
C LEU A 115 -1.51 -9.00 4.64
N ASN A 116 -1.10 -9.80 5.61
CA ASN A 116 0.06 -9.51 6.44
C ASN A 116 1.33 -9.98 5.73
N ILE A 117 2.23 -9.06 5.41
CA ILE A 117 3.54 -9.35 4.82
C ILE A 117 4.58 -9.23 5.93
N TYR A 118 5.05 -10.37 6.44
CA TYR A 118 6.01 -10.41 7.55
C TYR A 118 7.46 -10.15 7.11
N ALA A 119 7.73 -10.26 5.82
CA ALA A 119 9.04 -10.05 5.23
C ALA A 119 9.06 -8.69 4.51
N SER A 120 9.50 -7.64 5.19
CA SER A 120 9.51 -6.25 4.64
C SER A 120 10.23 -6.14 3.30
N HIS A 121 11.28 -6.94 3.09
CA HIS A 121 12.02 -7.01 1.83
C HIS A 121 11.18 -7.51 0.63
N GLN A 122 10.00 -8.09 0.86
CA GLN A 122 9.10 -8.56 -0.20
C GLN A 122 8.05 -7.52 -0.62
N TYR A 123 7.99 -6.37 0.05
CA TYR A 123 6.98 -5.34 -0.25
C TYR A 123 7.05 -4.90 -1.71
N ASP A 124 8.21 -4.42 -2.16
CA ASP A 124 8.42 -3.96 -3.54
C ASP A 124 8.19 -5.09 -4.54
N PHE A 125 8.60 -6.32 -4.21
CA PHE A 125 8.35 -7.48 -5.05
C PHE A 125 6.85 -7.74 -5.25
N ILE A 126 6.04 -7.63 -4.19
CA ILE A 126 4.59 -7.83 -4.25
C ILE A 126 3.93 -6.70 -5.06
N ILE A 127 4.31 -5.45 -4.82
CA ILE A 127 3.80 -4.29 -5.57
C ILE A 127 4.13 -4.44 -7.06
N ASN A 128 5.37 -4.73 -7.41
CA ASN A 128 5.80 -4.89 -8.81
C ASN A 128 5.06 -6.04 -9.50
N ARG A 129 4.82 -7.13 -8.77
CA ARG A 129 4.05 -8.26 -9.28
C ARG A 129 2.58 -7.90 -9.55
N LEU A 130 1.94 -7.14 -8.65
CA LEU A 130 0.55 -6.70 -8.79
C LEU A 130 0.37 -5.67 -9.91
N TRP A 131 1.35 -4.78 -10.08
CA TRP A 131 1.34 -3.76 -11.14
C TRP A 131 1.59 -4.34 -12.53
N ASN A 132 2.37 -5.42 -12.64
CA ASN A 132 2.66 -6.06 -13.91
C ASN A 132 1.49 -6.92 -14.41
N HIS A 133 0.78 -6.43 -15.43
CA HIS A 133 -0.36 -7.13 -16.05
C HIS A 133 -0.02 -8.53 -16.62
N SER A 134 1.25 -8.79 -16.96
CA SER A 134 1.71 -10.09 -17.47
C SER A 134 1.99 -11.10 -16.34
N SER A 135 1.99 -10.67 -15.09
CA SER A 135 2.22 -11.55 -13.94
C SER A 135 1.03 -12.49 -13.72
N PRO A 136 1.27 -13.75 -13.33
CA PRO A 136 0.19 -14.64 -12.90
C PRO A 136 -0.56 -14.01 -11.72
N SER A 137 -1.88 -13.87 -11.86
CA SER A 137 -2.73 -13.28 -10.84
C SER A 137 -2.58 -14.05 -9.53
N ILE A 138 -2.34 -13.30 -8.45
CA ILE A 138 -2.21 -13.85 -7.10
C ILE A 138 -3.59 -14.28 -6.58
N PHE A 139 -4.63 -13.53 -6.92
CA PHE A 139 -5.99 -13.71 -6.42
C PHE A 139 -6.90 -14.44 -7.41
N ASN A 140 -6.65 -14.29 -8.72
CA ASN A 140 -7.46 -14.89 -9.79
C ASN A 140 -6.71 -16.05 -10.43
N LYS A 141 -6.69 -17.20 -9.75
CA LYS A 141 -6.50 -18.48 -10.44
C LYS A 141 -7.84 -18.80 -11.10
N GLY A 142 -8.08 -18.25 -12.28
CA GLY A 142 -9.37 -18.39 -12.95
C GLY A 142 -9.87 -19.83 -12.86
N LEU A 143 -11.12 -20.02 -12.41
CA LEU A 143 -11.85 -21.21 -12.79
C LEU A 143 -11.97 -21.13 -14.31
N VAL A 144 -11.09 -21.87 -14.98
CA VAL A 144 -11.28 -22.22 -16.40
C VAL A 144 -12.50 -23.13 -16.40
N LEU A 145 -13.66 -22.57 -16.77
CA LEU A 145 -14.83 -23.33 -17.18
C LEU A 145 -14.63 -23.81 -18.62
#